data_AF-A0A553KG16-F1
#
_entry.id   AF-A0A553KG16-F1
#
_cell.length_a   1.000
_cell.length_b   1.000
_cell.length_c   1.000
_cell.angle_alpha   90.00
_cell.angle_beta   90.00
_cell.angle_gamma   90.00
#
_symmetry.space_group_name_H-M   'P 1'
#
loop_
_entity.id
_entity.type
_entity.pdbx_description
1 polymer ?
#
loop_
_entity_poly.entity_id
_entity_poly.type
_entity_poly.pdbx_seq_one_letter_code
_entity_poly.pdbx_strand_id
1 'polypeptide(L)' 'MSAFSKRAIWLTVYSKHGDRLVQITQEHIRLARDLAEHRLYMSSVEVEILKSRIEELRKERDAILAQFEGR' A
#
# COMPACT_ATOMS: atom_id res chain seq x y z
N MET A 1 -1.98 14.45 -1.52
CA MET A 1 -1.93 13.67 -0.26
C MET A 1 -2.99 14.22 0.67
N SER A 2 -4.17 13.61 0.77
CA SER A 2 -4.99 13.86 1.96
C SER A 2 -4.40 12.98 3.06
N ALA A 3 -3.90 13.61 4.12
CA ALA A 3 -3.37 12.89 5.26
C ALA A 3 -4.57 12.40 6.09
N PHE A 4 -4.73 11.09 6.22
CA PHE A 4 -5.72 10.52 7.13
C PHE A 4 -5.45 10.98 8.57
N SER A 5 -6.49 11.24 9.33
CA SER A 5 -6.39 11.66 10.72
C SER A 5 -5.71 10.57 11.56
N LYS A 6 -4.93 10.98 12.57
CA LYS A 6 -4.26 10.04 13.49
C LYS A 6 -5.26 9.08 14.15
N ARG A 7 -6.49 9.56 14.40
CA ARG A 7 -7.61 8.77 14.92
C ARG A 7 -8.06 7.70 13.93
N ALA A 8 -8.29 8.04 12.66
CA ALA A 8 -8.67 7.07 11.64
C ALA A 8 -7.62 5.96 11.49
N ILE A 9 -6.33 6.33 11.48
CA ILE A 9 -5.22 5.37 11.45
C ILE A 9 -5.28 4.44 12.65
N TRP A 10 -5.41 5.01 13.86
CA TRP A 10 -5.49 4.22 15.09
C TRP A 10 -6.68 3.25 15.06
N LEU A 11 -7.89 3.73 14.75
CA LEU A 11 -9.08 2.89 14.67
C LEU A 11 -8.96 1.77 13.63
N THR A 12 -8.29 2.05 12.51
CA THR A 12 -8.11 1.06 11.45
C THR A 12 -7.18 -0.06 11.91
N VAL A 13 -6.09 0.26 12.62
CA VAL A 13 -5.15 -0.72 13.15
C VAL A 13 -5.80 -1.64 14.18
N TYR A 14 -6.69 -1.10 15.03
CA TYR A 14 -7.44 -1.88 16.03
C TYR A 14 -8.70 -2.55 15.47
N SER A 15 -8.94 -2.45 14.16
CA SER A 15 -10.06 -3.12 13.48
C SER A 15 -9.63 -4.44 12.85
N LYS A 16 -10.59 -5.17 12.27
CA LYS A 16 -10.35 -6.33 11.41
C LYS A 16 -9.42 -6.08 10.21
N HIS A 17 -9.11 -4.82 9.90
CA HIS A 17 -8.24 -4.43 8.78
C HIS A 17 -6.76 -4.30 9.15
N GLY A 18 -6.39 -4.39 10.43
CA GLY A 18 -5.01 -4.25 10.90
C GLY A 18 -4.05 -5.22 10.20
N ASP A 19 -4.38 -6.52 10.20
CA ASP A 19 -3.57 -7.54 9.53
C ASP A 19 -3.43 -7.29 8.02
N ARG A 20 -4.50 -6.80 7.39
CA ARG A 20 -4.48 -6.49 5.96
C ARG A 20 -3.56 -5.30 5.66
N LEU A 21 -3.53 -4.28 6.51
CA LEU A 21 -2.60 -3.15 6.36
C LEU A 21 -1.13 -3.59 6.49
N VAL A 22 -0.85 -4.54 7.37
CA VAL A 22 0.49 -5.13 7.50
C VAL A 22 0.89 -5.86 6.21
N GLN A 23 0.00 -6.70 5.67
CA GLN A 23 0.24 -7.42 4.42
C GLN A 23 0.49 -6.46 3.24
N ILE A 24 -0.35 -5.42 3.10
CA ILE A 24 -0.17 -4.38 2.08
C ILE A 24 1.21 -3.73 2.20
N THR A 25 1.63 -3.41 3.44
CA THR A 25 2.94 -2.79 3.69
C THR A 25 4.08 -3.72 3.32
N GLN A 26 4.01 -5.00 3.70
CA GLN A 26 5.03 -5.99 3.37
C GLN A 26 5.15 -6.19 1.85
N GLU A 27 4.02 -6.32 1.15
CA GLU A 27 4.00 -6.49 -0.32
C GLU A 27 4.54 -5.23 -1.01
N HIS A 28 4.14 -4.03 -0.57
CA HIS A 28 4.64 -2.78 -1.11
C HIS A 28 6.15 -2.64 -0.94
N ILE A 29 6.69 -2.97 0.23
CA ILE A 29 8.14 -2.95 0.49
C ILE A 29 8.87 -3.93 -0.42
N ARG A 30 8.34 -5.16 -0.58
CA ARG A 30 8.94 -6.17 -1.46
C ARG A 30 9.02 -5.68 -2.89
N LEU A 31 7.91 -5.19 -3.45
CA LEU A 31 7.86 -4.70 -4.83
C LEU A 31 8.75 -3.47 -5.04
N ALA A 32 8.82 -2.57 -4.06
CA ALA A 32 9.70 -1.40 -4.13
C ALA A 32 11.18 -1.80 -4.09
N ARG A 33 11.55 -2.83 -3.32
CA ARG A 33 12.90 -3.40 -3.31
C ARG A 33 13.23 -4.08 -4.64
N ASP A 34 12.32 -4.90 -5.17
CA ASP A 34 12.49 -5.56 -6.47
C ASP A 34 12.75 -4.52 -7.58
N LEU A 35 12.00 -3.40 -7.57
CA LEU A 35 12.23 -2.27 -8.48
C LEU A 35 13.54 -1.51 -8.23
N ALA A 36 14.03 -1.44 -6.99
CA ALA A 36 15.28 -0.76 -6.69
C ALA A 36 16.49 -1.59 -7.11
N GLU A 37 16.44 -2.91 -6.90
CA GLU A 37 17.57 -3.81 -7.04
C GLU A 37 17.66 -4.44 -8.44
N HIS A 38 16.53 -4.72 -9.09
CA HIS A 38 16.50 -5.52 -10.32
C HIS A 38 16.04 -4.77 -11.56
N ARG A 39 15.69 -3.48 -11.45
CA ARG A 39 15.13 -2.70 -12.57
C ARG A 39 15.99 -2.67 -13.84
N LEU A 40 17.32 -2.75 -13.72
CA LEU A 40 18.22 -2.78 -14.89
C LEU A 40 18.12 -4.07 -15.71
N TYR A 41 17.58 -5.13 -15.12
CA TYR A 41 17.42 -6.45 -15.74
C TYR A 41 15.97 -6.76 -16.11
N MET A 42 15.05 -5.83 -15.86
CA MET A 42 13.62 -5.97 -16.16
C MET A 42 13.27 -5.28 -17.48
N SER A 43 12.33 -5.86 -18.21
CA SER A 43 11.65 -5.20 -19.30
C SER A 43 10.81 -4.01 -18.81
N SER A 44 10.50 -3.09 -19.72
CA SER A 44 9.59 -1.98 -19.43
C SER A 44 8.21 -2.46 -18.98
N VAL A 45 7.73 -3.59 -19.53
CA VAL A 45 6.44 -4.19 -19.18
C VAL A 45 6.46 -4.72 -17.74
N GLU A 46 7.51 -5.44 -17.34
CA GLU A 46 7.65 -5.94 -15.95
C GLU A 46 7.71 -4.79 -14.95
N VAL A 47 8.47 -3.73 -15.25
CA VAL A 47 8.53 -2.53 -14.40
C VAL A 47 7.14 -1.92 -14.24
N GLU A 48 6.36 -1.83 -15.32
CA GLU A 48 5.03 -1.23 -15.28
C GLU A 48 4.01 -2.09 -14.53
N ILE A 49 4.11 -3.43 -14.62
CA ILE A 49 3.31 -4.36 -13.82
C ILE A 49 3.58 -4.16 -12.33
N LEU A 50 4.86 -4.10 -11.92
CA LEU A 50 5.22 -3.90 -10.52
C LEU A 50 4.73 -2.54 -9.99
N LYS A 51 4.88 -1.47 -10.78
CA LYS A 51 4.34 -0.15 -10.44
C LYS A 51 2.83 -0.14 -10.32
N SER A 52 2.13 -0.77 -11.26
CA SER A 52 0.67 -0.87 -11.24
C SER A 52 0.20 -1.57 -9.98
N ARG A 53 0.89 -2.66 -9.59
CA ARG A 53 0.60 -3.38 -8.36
C ARG A 53 0.82 -2.53 -7.10
N ILE A 54 1.90 -1.74 -7.07
CA ILE A 54 2.14 -0.76 -5.99
C ILE A 54 0.99 0.24 -5.88
N GLU A 55 0.47 0.74 -7.00
CA GLU A 55 -0.66 1.68 -7.00
C GLU A 55 -1.97 1.04 -6.57
N GLU A 56 -2.22 -0.22 -6.93
CA GLU A 56 -3.36 -0.99 -6.40
C GLU A 56 -3.30 -1.12 -4.87
N LEU A 57 -2.13 -1.47 -4.33
CA LEU A 57 -1.90 -1.58 -2.89
C LEU A 57 -2.14 -0.25 -2.17
N ARG A 58 -1.73 0.87 -2.78
CA ARG A 58 -1.99 2.22 -2.25
C ARG A 58 -3.48 2.54 -2.24
N LYS A 59 -4.19 2.27 -3.34
CA LYS A 59 -5.65 2.45 -3.42
C LYS A 59 -6.39 1.60 -2.40
N GLU A 60 -5.98 0.36 -2.20
CA GLU A 60 -6.59 -0.53 -1.21
C GLU A 60 -6.39 0.01 0.22
N ARG A 61 -5.16 0.41 0.56
CA ARG A 61 -4.87 1.06 1.86
C ARG A 61 -5.75 2.29 2.06
N ASP A 62 -5.84 3.16 1.06
CA ASP A 62 -6.59 4.41 1.16
C ASP A 62 -8.10 4.15 1.28
N ALA A 63 -8.62 3.15 0.58
CA ALA A 63 -10.01 2.72 0.71
C ALA A 63 -10.32 2.13 2.09
N ILE A 64 -9.38 1.40 2.70
CA ILE A 64 -9.51 0.91 4.06
C ILE A 64 -9.54 2.09 5.05
N LEU A 65 -8.55 2.99 4.97
CA LEU A 65 -8.43 4.12 5.90
C LEU A 65 -9.62 5.09 5.79
N ALA A 66 -10.14 5.30 4.58
CA ALA A 66 -11.31 6.15 4.34
C ALA A 66 -12.56 5.69 5.10
N GLN A 67 -12.70 4.38 5.40
CA GLN A 67 -13.84 3.87 6.17
C GLN A 67 -13.86 4.36 7.62
N PHE A 68 -12.73 4.83 8.12
CA PHE A 68 -12.55 5.28 9.50
C PHE A 68 -12.44 6.80 9.63
N GLU A 69 -12.49 7.53 8.52
CA GLU A 69 -12.56 8.98 8.58
C GLU A 69 -13.91 9.46 9.09
N GLY A 70 -13.88 10.44 9.98
CA GLY A 70 -15.08 11.01 10.60
C GLY A 70 -15.79 10.11 11.61
N ARG A 71 -15.23 8.94 11.96
CA ARG A 71 -15.71 8.07 13.06
C ARG A 71 -15.11 8.47 14.40
#